data_AF-A0A2E7W1Z4-F1
#
_entry.id   AF-A0A2E7W1Z4-F1
#
_cell.length_a   1.000
_cell.length_b   1.000
_cell.length_c   1.000
_cell.angle_alpha   90.00
_cell.angle_beta   90.00
_cell.angle_gamma   90.00
#
_symmetry.space_group_name_H-M   'P 1'
#
loop_
_entity.id
_entity.type
_entity.pdbx_description
1 polymer ?
#
loop_
_entity_poly.entity_id
_entity_poly.type
_entity_poly.pdbx_seq_one_letter_code
_entity_poly.pdbx_strand_id
1 'polypeptide(L)'
;MKDLILQKRLLKLLYEHNEEHVGSCFSCIDIIDNIFKTKAKDDIFILSNGHAAYALYSVIEKYHPHIDADELVKKHGGHPNHDEENHIHASTGSLGMGIMIAVGRALANPDRTV
;
A
#
# COMPACT_ATOMS: atom_id res chain seq x y z
N MET A 1 -5.95 -5.69 17.46
CA MET A 1 -5.17 -6.92 17.71
C MET A 1 -4.32 -7.17 16.49
N LYS A 2 -3.03 -7.49 16.63
CA LYS A 2 -2.13 -7.72 15.49
C LYS A 2 -2.58 -8.92 14.67
N ASP A 3 -2.67 -8.76 13.34
CA ASP A 3 -2.97 -9.86 12.42
C ASP A 3 -1.70 -10.65 12.11
N LEU A 4 -1.52 -11.78 12.79
CA LEU A 4 -0.32 -12.61 12.64
C LEU A 4 -0.21 -13.29 11.27
N ILE A 5 -1.32 -13.49 10.55
CA ILE A 5 -1.30 -14.09 9.22
C ILE A 5 -0.71 -13.08 8.24
N LEU A 6 -1.24 -11.85 8.27
CA LEU A 6 -0.75 -10.75 7.45
C LEU A 6 0.72 -10.42 7.74
N GLN A 7 1.11 -10.38 9.02
CA GLN A 7 2.49 -10.13 9.44
C GLN A 7 3.47 -11.21 8.94
N LYS A 8 3.06 -12.48 8.95
CA LYS A 8 3.87 -13.59 8.39
C LYS A 8 3.95 -13.52 6.87
N ARG A 9 2.87 -13.12 6.19
CA ARG A 9 2.88 -12.92 4.74
C ARG A 9 3.86 -11.82 4.34
N LEU A 10 3.83 -10.68 5.03
CA LEU A 10 4.81 -9.60 4.83
C LEU A 10 6.24 -10.10 5.07
N LEU A 11 6.50 -10.77 6.20
CA LEU A 11 7.84 -11.28 6.53
C LEU A 11 8.40 -12.18 5.42
N LYS A 12 7.56 -13.08 4.90
CA LYS A 12 7.92 -13.99 3.83
C LYS A 12 8.34 -13.22 2.56
N LEU A 13 7.52 -12.26 2.13
CA LEU A 13 7.83 -11.44 0.95
C LEU A 13 9.12 -10.64 1.10
N LEU A 14 9.31 -9.99 2.26
CA LEU A 14 10.52 -9.22 2.54
C LEU A 14 11.78 -10.09 2.48
N TYR A 15 11.70 -11.31 3.04
CA TYR A 15 12.80 -12.26 3.03
C TYR A 15 13.10 -12.81 1.63
N GLU A 16 12.07 -13.23 0.88
CA GLU A 16 12.23 -13.84 -0.45
C GLU A 16 12.81 -12.86 -1.49
N HIS A 17 12.54 -11.56 -1.33
CA HIS A 17 13.03 -10.52 -2.25
C HIS A 17 14.21 -9.71 -1.72
N ASN A 18 14.77 -10.05 -0.56
CA ASN A 18 15.87 -9.32 0.08
C ASN A 18 15.60 -7.81 0.23
N GLU A 19 14.37 -7.44 0.62
CA GLU A 19 13.98 -6.03 0.77
C GLU A 19 14.69 -5.39 1.99
N GLU A 20 15.19 -4.17 1.81
CA GLU A 20 16.00 -3.46 2.81
C GLU A 20 15.12 -2.67 3.80
N HIS A 21 13.97 -2.17 3.36
CA HIS A 21 13.09 -1.29 4.14
C HIS A 21 12.11 -2.04 5.06
N VAL A 22 12.62 -3.07 5.74
CA VAL A 22 11.85 -3.97 6.62
C VAL A 22 11.14 -3.21 7.74
N GLY A 23 11.85 -2.30 8.41
CA GLY A 23 11.30 -1.52 9.52
C GLY A 23 10.13 -0.61 9.12
N SER A 24 10.22 -0.01 7.94
CA SER A 24 9.15 0.83 7.40
C SER A 24 7.90 0.00 7.09
N CYS A 25 8.07 -1.19 6.50
CA CYS A 25 6.94 -2.08 6.21
C CYS A 25 6.22 -2.54 7.49
N PHE A 26 6.96 -3.02 8.50
CA PHE A 26 6.37 -3.49 9.75
C PHE A 26 5.74 -2.38 10.60
N SER A 27 6.26 -1.16 10.54
CA SER A 27 5.66 -0.03 11.26
C SER A 27 4.37 0.47 10.62
N CYS A 28 4.17 0.23 9.31
CA CYS A 28 2.99 0.70 8.58
C CYS A 28 1.89 -0.35 8.45
N ILE A 29 2.19 -1.65 8.42
CA ILE A 29 1.23 -2.69 8.01
C ILE A 29 -0.07 -2.69 8.82
N ASP A 30 -0.02 -2.53 10.15
CA ASP A 30 -1.23 -2.50 10.98
C ASP A 30 -2.07 -1.24 10.72
N ILE A 31 -1.41 -0.12 10.37
CA ILE A 31 -2.08 1.16 10.03
C ILE A 31 -2.78 1.03 8.68
N ILE A 32 -2.07 0.50 7.68
CA ILE A 32 -2.61 0.30 6.32
C ILE A 32 -3.78 -0.70 6.37
N ASP A 33 -3.63 -1.80 7.10
CA ASP A 33 -4.70 -2.79 7.30
C ASP A 33 -5.95 -2.16 7.93
N ASN A 34 -5.77 -1.34 8.97
CA ASN A 34 -6.89 -0.64 9.60
C ASN A 34 -7.58 0.34 8.64
N ILE A 35 -6.83 1.08 7.82
CA ILE A 35 -7.40 1.98 6.81
C ILE A 35 -8.20 1.19 5.78
N PHE A 36 -7.66 0.11 5.22
CA PHE A 36 -8.39 -0.72 4.25
C PHE A 36 -9.64 -1.37 4.84
N LYS A 37 -9.62 -1.69 6.13
CA LYS A 37 -10.78 -2.21 6.86
C LYS A 37 -11.92 -1.20 6.98
N THR A 38 -11.60 0.09 7.20
CA THR A 38 -12.59 1.11 7.58
C THR A 38 -12.94 2.09 6.48
N LYS A 39 -12.06 2.26 5.47
CA LYS A 39 -12.28 3.19 4.37
C LYS A 39 -13.54 2.81 3.58
N ALA A 40 -14.20 3.80 2.99
CA ALA A 40 -15.29 3.53 2.06
C ALA A 40 -14.75 2.82 0.81
N LYS A 41 -15.67 2.15 0.08
CA LYS A 41 -15.31 1.38 -1.12
C LYS A 41 -14.56 2.25 -2.13
N ASP A 42 -15.04 3.47 -2.35
CA ASP A 42 -14.51 4.36 -3.37
C ASP A 42 -13.31 5.18 -2.90
N ASP A 43 -12.93 5.08 -1.62
CA ASP A 43 -11.83 5.87 -1.03
C ASP A 43 -10.48 5.46 -1.58
N ILE A 44 -9.71 6.50 -1.93
CA ILE A 44 -8.38 6.39 -2.49
C ILE A 44 -7.36 6.38 -1.36
N PHE A 45 -6.55 5.33 -1.32
CA PHE A 45 -5.37 5.27 -0.46
C PHE A 45 -4.11 5.57 -1.28
N ILE A 46 -3.23 6.44 -0.75
CA ILE A 46 -1.92 6.73 -1.33
C ILE A 46 -0.84 6.54 -0.26
N LEU A 47 0.08 5.62 -0.52
CA LEU A 47 1.24 5.37 0.32
C LEU A 47 2.35 6.37 0.00
N SER A 48 2.38 7.54 0.65
CA SER A 48 3.40 8.55 0.34
C SER A 48 4.82 8.15 0.76
N ASN A 49 4.97 7.29 1.77
CA ASN A 49 6.23 6.66 2.15
C ASN A 49 6.45 5.39 1.32
N GLY A 50 6.76 5.57 0.03
CA GLY A 50 6.75 4.51 -0.98
C GLY A 50 7.58 3.27 -0.64
N HIS A 51 8.67 3.40 0.14
CA HIS A 51 9.51 2.29 0.56
C HIS A 51 8.81 1.29 1.52
N ALA A 52 7.58 1.58 1.97
CA ALA A 52 6.74 0.62 2.69
C ALA A 52 5.85 -0.23 1.74
N ALA A 53 6.22 -0.32 0.45
CA ALA A 53 5.42 -0.93 -0.61
C ALA A 53 4.94 -2.35 -0.30
N TYR A 54 5.81 -3.19 0.25
CA TYR A 54 5.50 -4.59 0.57
C TYR A 54 4.37 -4.72 1.60
N ALA A 55 4.26 -3.77 2.53
CA ALA A 55 3.13 -3.70 3.46
C ALA A 55 1.83 -3.37 2.75
N LEU A 56 1.86 -2.42 1.80
CA LEU A 56 0.69 -2.11 0.97
C LEU A 56 0.27 -3.32 0.13
N TYR A 57 1.20 -4.00 -0.54
CA TYR A 57 0.88 -5.16 -1.38
C TYR A 57 0.28 -6.31 -0.57
N SER A 58 0.83 -6.58 0.62
CA SER A 58 0.30 -7.58 1.54
C SER A 58 -1.14 -7.25 1.99
N VAL A 59 -1.44 -5.96 2.21
CA VAL A 59 -2.80 -5.52 2.55
C VAL A 59 -3.74 -5.59 1.34
N ILE A 60 -3.28 -5.23 0.14
CA ILE A 60 -4.08 -5.37 -1.09
C ILE A 60 -4.50 -6.82 -1.28
N GLU A 61 -3.57 -7.78 -1.20
CA GLU A 61 -3.87 -9.22 -1.30
C GLU A 61 -4.92 -9.67 -0.28
N LYS A 62 -4.82 -9.19 0.97
CA LYS A 62 -5.79 -9.52 2.03
C LYS A 62 -7.23 -9.08 1.71
N TYR A 63 -7.42 -7.87 1.16
CA TYR A 63 -8.76 -7.34 0.84
C TYR A 63 -9.22 -7.65 -0.58
N HIS A 64 -8.29 -8.01 -1.46
CA HIS A 64 -8.51 -8.34 -2.86
C HIS A 64 -7.79 -9.65 -3.20
N PRO A 65 -8.31 -10.81 -2.74
CA PRO A 65 -7.60 -12.10 -2.78
C PRO A 65 -7.34 -12.67 -4.19
N HIS A 66 -7.83 -12.00 -5.24
CA HIS A 66 -7.50 -12.31 -6.63
C HIS A 66 -6.21 -11.62 -7.11
N ILE A 67 -5.64 -10.71 -6.29
CA ILE A 67 -4.39 -10.00 -6.52
C ILE A 67 -3.33 -10.60 -5.60
N ASP A 68 -2.30 -11.20 -6.17
CA ASP A 68 -1.19 -11.79 -5.41
C ASP A 68 -0.12 -10.74 -5.10
N ALA A 69 0.29 -10.65 -3.83
CA ALA A 69 1.26 -9.65 -3.39
C ALA A 69 2.67 -9.88 -3.96
N ASP A 70 3.07 -11.13 -4.21
CA ASP A 70 4.35 -11.48 -4.81
C ASP A 70 4.42 -11.03 -6.28
N GLU A 71 3.31 -11.16 -7.01
CA GLU A 71 3.19 -10.62 -8.37
C GLU A 71 3.26 -9.09 -8.39
N LEU A 72 2.66 -8.40 -7.40
CA LEU A 72 2.82 -6.96 -7.26
C LEU A 72 4.28 -6.57 -6.97
N VAL A 73 4.97 -7.30 -6.10
CA VAL A 73 6.41 -7.09 -5.82
C VAL A 73 7.24 -7.27 -7.09
N LYS A 74 7.02 -8.35 -7.86
CA LYS A 74 7.75 -8.58 -9.12
C LYS A 74 7.50 -7.47 -10.16
N LYS A 75 6.27 -6.95 -10.22
CA LYS A 75 5.87 -5.91 -11.16
C LYS A 75 6.40 -4.53 -10.77
N HIS A 76 6.35 -4.19 -9.49
CA HIS A 76 6.54 -2.81 -9.01
C HIS A 76 7.82 -2.60 -8.17
N GLY A 77 8.35 -3.66 -7.55
CA GLY A 77 9.52 -3.61 -6.68
C GLY A 77 9.25 -2.97 -5.31
N GLY A 78 10.27 -2.40 -4.69
CA GLY A 78 10.20 -1.77 -3.35
C GLY A 78 9.48 -0.42 -3.28
N HIS A 79 8.93 0.07 -4.40
CA HIS A 79 8.17 1.31 -4.48
C HIS A 79 6.94 1.10 -5.38
N PRO A 80 5.74 1.56 -4.98
CA PRO A 80 4.56 1.39 -5.82
C PRO A 80 4.62 2.27 -7.06
N ASN A 81 4.26 1.70 -8.22
CA ASN A 81 3.94 2.45 -9.43
C ASN A 81 2.42 2.48 -9.63
N HIS A 82 1.91 3.57 -10.20
CA HIS A 82 0.49 3.75 -10.52
C HIS A 82 -0.07 2.56 -11.31
N ASP A 83 -1.10 1.93 -10.74
CA ASP A 83 -1.72 0.70 -11.22
C ASP A 83 -3.10 0.55 -10.54
N GLU A 84 -4.09 1.27 -11.04
CA GLU A 84 -5.42 1.35 -10.41
C GLU A 84 -6.19 0.02 -10.44
N GLU A 85 -5.92 -0.83 -11.45
CA GLU A 85 -6.48 -2.19 -11.51
C GLU A 85 -6.05 -3.03 -10.30
N ASN A 86 -4.88 -2.72 -9.74
CA ASN A 86 -4.34 -3.35 -8.53
C ASN A 86 -4.47 -2.48 -7.28
N HIS A 87 -5.36 -1.49 -7.28
CA HIS A 87 -5.61 -0.59 -6.14
C HIS A 87 -4.38 0.26 -5.72
N ILE A 88 -3.45 0.52 -6.64
CA ILE A 88 -2.29 1.40 -6.42
C ILE A 88 -2.52 2.72 -7.15
N HIS A 89 -2.95 3.75 -6.43
CA HIS A 89 -3.45 5.00 -7.04
C HIS A 89 -2.39 6.07 -7.33
N ALA A 90 -1.12 5.82 -7.02
CA ALA A 90 -0.03 6.74 -7.29
C ALA A 90 1.33 6.02 -7.35
N SER A 91 2.20 6.47 -8.27
CA SER A 91 3.62 6.15 -8.20
C SER A 91 4.27 6.97 -7.07
N THR A 92 4.99 6.32 -6.16
CA THR A 92 5.67 7.01 -5.05
C THR A 92 7.08 6.42 -4.83
N GLY A 93 7.83 6.98 -3.87
CA GLY A 93 9.21 6.61 -3.56
C GLY A 93 10.12 7.82 -3.43
N SER A 94 9.91 8.82 -4.30
CA SER A 94 10.39 10.18 -4.05
C SER A 94 9.56 10.80 -2.92
N LEU A 95 10.20 11.03 -1.77
CA LEU A 95 9.54 11.53 -0.57
C LEU A 95 8.87 12.88 -0.84
N GLY A 96 7.65 13.04 -0.31
CA GLY A 96 6.84 14.26 -0.48
C GLY A 96 5.95 14.27 -1.73
N MET A 97 6.15 13.38 -2.70
CA MET A 97 5.32 13.38 -3.92
C MET A 97 3.92 12.81 -3.68
N GLY A 98 3.79 11.70 -2.93
CA GLY A 98 2.51 11.04 -2.72
C GLY A 98 1.47 11.93 -2.03
N ILE A 99 1.88 12.71 -1.03
CA ILE A 99 0.97 13.64 -0.34
C ILE A 99 0.46 14.75 -1.28
N MET A 100 1.30 15.27 -2.17
CA MET A 100 0.88 16.28 -3.15
C MET A 100 -0.12 15.70 -4.16
N ILE A 101 0.07 14.45 -4.59
CA ILE A 101 -0.88 13.73 -5.44
C ILE A 101 -2.21 13.54 -4.71
N ALA A 102 -2.18 13.16 -3.43
CA ALA A 102 -3.38 12.98 -2.62
C ALA A 102 -4.18 14.29 -2.47
N VAL A 103 -3.51 15.41 -2.24
CA VAL A 103 -4.14 16.75 -2.21
C VAL A 103 -4.81 17.07 -3.55
N GLY A 104 -4.13 16.81 -4.68
CA GLY A 104 -4.71 17.00 -6.01
C GLY A 104 -5.97 16.15 -6.24
N ARG A 105 -5.94 14.88 -5.81
CA ARG A 105 -7.11 13.96 -5.90
C ARG A 105 -8.29 14.47 -5.06
N ALA A 106 -8.03 14.98 -3.86
CA ALA A 106 -9.08 15.55 -3.01
C ALA A 106 -9.67 16.83 -3.61
N LEU A 107 -8.83 17.74 -4.11
CA LEU A 107 -9.28 18.99 -4.75
C LEU A 107 -10.07 18.78 -6.04
N ALA A 108 -9.86 17.66 -6.74
CA ALA A 108 -10.60 17.35 -7.97
C ALA A 108 -12.09 17.05 -7.72
N ASN A 109 -12.47 16.68 -6.50
CA ASN A 109 -13.87 16.48 -6.11
C ASN A 109 -14.10 17.02 -4.69
N PRO A 110 -14.26 18.35 -4.53
CA PRO A 110 -14.33 19.00 -3.23
C PRO A 110 -15.61 18.68 -2.44
N ASP A 111 -16.66 18.21 -3.11
CA ASP A 111 -17.94 17.85 -2.48
C ASP A 111 -17.91 16.42 -1.90
N ARG A 112 -16.85 15.67 -2.18
CA ARG A 112 -16.70 14.30 -1.68
C ARG A 112 -16.35 14.32 -0.20
N THR A 113 -17.19 13.69 0.62
CA THR A 113 -16.85 13.36 2.01
C THR A 113 -15.88 12.19 2.00
N VAL A 114 -14.69 12.40 2.58
CA VAL A 114 -13.59 11.42 2.74
C VAL A 114 -13.39 11.05 4.20
#